data_AF-A4BEN9-F1
#
_entry.id   AF-A4BEN9-F1
#
_cell.length_a   1.000
_cell.length_b   1.000
_cell.length_c   1.000
_cell.angle_alpha   90.00
_cell.angle_beta   90.00
_cell.angle_gamma   90.00
#
_symmetry.space_group_name_H-M   'P 1'
#
loop_
_entity.id
_entity.type
_entity.pdbx_description
1 polymer ?
#
loop_
_entity_poly.entity_id
_entity_poly.type
_entity_poly.pdbx_seq_one_letter_code
_entity_poly.pdbx_strand_id
1 'polypeptide(L)'
;MNFEKLDVWKLSAQLSSELYLELKDLKDYGSKDQMTRSGLSVPSNIAEGMSRENVAERKRFLNIAYGSAAELKTQLWIGMKINYIDKVKENLGSQP
;
A
#
# COMPACT_ATOMS: atom_id res chain seq x y z
N MET A 1 -3.88 -9.02 -20.05
CA MET A 1 -2.85 -7.96 -19.98
C MET A 1 -1.89 -8.36 -18.87
N ASN A 2 -0.57 -8.33 -19.10
CA ASN A 2 0.40 -8.66 -18.04
C ASN A 2 0.47 -7.46 -17.08
N PHE A 3 -0.14 -7.59 -15.92
CA PHE A 3 -0.27 -6.51 -14.93
C PHE A 3 1.06 -6.25 -14.22
N GLU A 4 1.96 -7.24 -14.21
CA GLU A 4 3.29 -7.16 -13.61
C GLU A 4 4.19 -6.12 -14.32
N LYS A 5 3.84 -5.74 -15.55
CA LYS A 5 4.49 -4.64 -16.29
C LYS A 5 4.03 -3.25 -15.83
N LEU A 6 2.91 -3.12 -15.14
CA LEU A 6 2.37 -1.83 -14.72
C LEU A 6 3.18 -1.26 -13.56
N ASP A 7 3.60 -0.01 -13.69
CA ASP A 7 4.37 0.65 -12.63
C ASP A 7 3.57 0.83 -11.35
N VAL A 8 2.26 1.11 -11.46
CA VAL A 8 1.37 1.19 -10.29
C VAL A 8 1.28 -0.14 -9.53
N TRP A 9 1.34 -1.27 -10.23
CA TRP A 9 1.36 -2.58 -9.58
C TRP A 9 2.71 -2.82 -8.89
N LYS A 10 3.83 -2.55 -9.57
CA LYS A 10 5.18 -2.72 -8.99
C LYS A 10 5.37 -1.85 -7.75
N LEU A 11 4.99 -0.58 -7.83
CA LEU A 11 5.08 0.37 -6.71
C LEU A 11 4.24 -0.07 -5.51
N SER A 12 3.00 -0.52 -5.75
CA SER A 12 2.13 -0.97 -4.67
C SER A 12 2.57 -2.32 -4.07
N ALA A 13 3.11 -3.24 -4.87
CA ALA A 13 3.71 -4.48 -4.38
C ALA A 13 4.97 -4.23 -3.53
N GLN A 14 5.82 -3.30 -3.97
CA GLN A 14 7.00 -2.86 -3.23
C GLN A 14 6.59 -2.21 -1.89
N LEU A 15 5.65 -1.25 -1.92
CA LEU A 15 5.12 -0.61 -0.72
C LEU A 15 4.54 -1.63 0.26
N SER A 16 3.78 -2.61 -0.23
CA SER A 16 3.23 -3.66 0.63
C SER A 16 4.35 -4.47 1.30
N SER A 17 5.42 -4.80 0.57
CA SER A 17 6.57 -5.54 1.12
C SER A 17 7.30 -4.73 2.19
N GLU A 18 7.56 -3.45 1.92
CA GLU A 18 8.17 -2.51 2.88
C GLU A 18 7.34 -2.37 4.15
N LEU A 19 6.01 -2.32 4.02
CA LEU A 19 5.09 -2.24 5.15
C LEU A 19 5.19 -3.47 6.08
N TYR A 20 5.32 -4.68 5.53
CA TYR A 20 5.52 -5.89 6.35
C TYR A 20 6.85 -5.85 7.10
N LEU A 21 7.91 -5.33 6.47
CA LEU A 21 9.23 -5.21 7.07
C LEU A 21 9.26 -4.15 8.18
N GLU A 22 8.65 -2.98 7.93
CA GLU A 22 8.57 -1.87 8.88
C GLU A 22 7.80 -2.28 10.14
N LEU A 23 6.66 -2.96 9.97
CA LEU A 23 5.79 -3.35 11.08
C LEU A 23 6.17 -4.69 11.72
N LYS A 24 7.31 -5.29 11.36
CA LYS A 24 7.68 -6.64 11.81
C LYS A 24 7.72 -6.75 13.34
N ASP A 25 8.21 -5.72 14.03
CA ASP A 25 8.40 -5.69 15.49
C ASP A 25 7.27 -4.95 16.24
N LEU A 26 6.27 -4.41 15.52
CA LEU A 26 5.13 -3.75 16.13
C LEU A 26 4.28 -4.77 16.91
N LYS A 27 4.09 -4.51 18.22
CA LYS A 27 3.34 -5.38 19.13
C LYS A 27 1.83 -5.16 19.11
N ASP A 28 1.37 -4.04 18.57
CA ASP A 28 -0.05 -3.81 18.30
C ASP A 28 -0.45 -4.59 17.03
N TYR A 29 -0.82 -5.86 17.24
CA TYR A 29 -1.22 -6.76 16.17
C TYR A 29 -2.47 -6.30 15.42
N GLY A 30 -3.38 -5.55 16.08
CA GLY A 30 -4.60 -5.06 15.44
C GLY A 30 -4.29 -3.99 14.40
N SER A 31 -3.50 -2.99 14.79
CA SER A 31 -3.04 -1.95 13.86
C SER A 31 -2.14 -2.52 12.75
N LYS A 32 -1.24 -3.45 13.11
CA LYS A 32 -0.37 -4.16 12.16
C LYS A 32 -1.17 -4.92 11.10
N ASP A 33 -2.18 -5.68 11.51
CA ASP A 33 -3.03 -6.45 10.59
C ASP A 33 -3.82 -5.54 9.64
N GLN A 34 -4.44 -4.48 10.16
CA GLN A 34 -5.21 -3.55 9.33
C GLN A 34 -4.35 -2.84 8.29
N MET A 35 -3.16 -2.37 8.67
CA MET A 35 -2.21 -1.74 7.76
C MET A 35 -1.73 -2.72 6.68
N THR A 36 -1.26 -3.90 7.08
CA THR A 36 -0.72 -4.89 6.14
C THR A 36 -1.78 -5.43 5.19
N ARG A 37 -3.03 -5.64 5.65
CA ARG A 37 -4.16 -6.00 4.79
C ARG A 37 -4.53 -4.88 3.80
N SER A 38 -4.59 -3.63 4.25
CA SER A 38 -4.85 -2.48 3.37
C SER A 38 -3.78 -2.35 2.30
N GLY A 39 -2.50 -2.45 2.68
CA GLY A 39 -1.37 -2.41 1.75
C GLY A 39 -1.33 -3.55 0.75
N LEU A 40 -1.56 -4.78 1.20
CA LEU A 40 -1.59 -5.97 0.33
C LEU A 40 -2.79 -5.96 -0.63
N SER A 41 -3.91 -5.37 -0.22
CA SER A 41 -5.13 -5.26 -1.02
C SER A 41 -4.92 -4.42 -2.29
N VAL A 42 -4.05 -3.40 -2.27
CA VAL A 42 -3.81 -2.52 -3.42
C VAL A 42 -3.26 -3.28 -4.64
N PRO A 43 -2.07 -3.92 -4.58
CA PRO A 43 -1.55 -4.68 -5.73
C PRO A 43 -2.43 -5.87 -6.09
N SER A 44 -3.10 -6.49 -5.11
CA SER A 44 -4.00 -7.63 -5.34
C SER A 44 -5.21 -7.24 -6.19
N ASN A 45 -5.87 -6.13 -5.86
CA ASN A 45 -7.02 -5.64 -6.64
C ASN A 45 -6.59 -5.08 -8.00
N ILE A 46 -5.38 -4.51 -8.13
CA ILE A 46 -4.85 -4.16 -9.45
C ILE A 46 -4.68 -5.42 -10.30
N ALA A 47 -4.01 -6.45 -9.79
CA ALA A 47 -3.81 -7.71 -10.52
C ALA A 47 -5.14 -8.34 -10.93
N GLU A 48 -6.09 -8.42 -10.00
CA GLU A 48 -7.42 -8.99 -10.23
C GLU A 48 -8.23 -8.15 -11.24
N GLY A 49 -8.21 -6.82 -11.15
CA GLY A 49 -8.90 -5.96 -12.12
C GLY A 49 -8.32 -6.10 -13.53
N MET A 50 -6.99 -6.21 -13.63
CA MET A 50 -6.31 -6.33 -14.91
C MET A 50 -6.42 -7.72 -15.56
N SER A 51 -6.81 -8.74 -14.80
CA SER A 51 -7.18 -10.06 -15.32
C SER A 51 -8.63 -10.12 -15.81
N ARG A 52 -9.49 -9.13 -15.49
CA ARG A 52 -10.87 -9.08 -16.00
C ARG A 52 -10.93 -8.64 -17.46
N GLU A 53 -11.84 -9.27 -18.21
CA GLU A 53 -12.15 -8.96 -19.61
C GLU A 53 -13.04 -7.72 -19.72
N ASN A 54 -14.03 -7.60 -18.83
CA ASN A 54 -14.99 -6.50 -18.82
C ASN A 54 -14.39 -5.21 -18.22
N VAL A 55 -14.53 -4.10 -18.95
CA VAL A 55 -14.11 -2.76 -18.51
C VAL A 55 -14.80 -2.33 -17.21
N ALA A 56 -16.07 -2.66 -17.03
CA ALA A 56 -16.81 -2.28 -15.82
C ALA A 56 -16.25 -2.97 -14.56
N GLU A 57 -15.93 -4.26 -14.67
CA GLU A 57 -15.31 -5.02 -13.57
C GLU A 57 -13.89 -4.53 -13.30
N ARG A 58 -13.09 -4.30 -14.34
CA ARG A 58 -11.75 -3.71 -14.18
C ARG A 58 -11.80 -2.40 -13.41
N LYS A 59 -12.70 -1.48 -13.77
CA LYS A 59 -12.90 -0.22 -13.05
C LYS A 59 -13.29 -0.43 -11.59
N ARG A 60 -14.18 -1.39 -11.32
CA ARG A 60 -14.58 -1.74 -9.95
C ARG A 60 -13.38 -2.16 -9.11
N PHE A 61 -12.54 -3.06 -9.60
CA PHE A 61 -11.34 -3.51 -8.89
C PHE A 61 -10.31 -2.38 -8.69
N LEU A 62 -10.10 -1.54 -9.70
CA LEU A 62 -9.23 -0.37 -9.56
C LEU A 62 -9.76 0.65 -8.53
N ASN A 63 -11.08 0.82 -8.42
CA ASN A 63 -11.69 1.64 -7.37
C ASN A 63 -11.49 1.04 -5.98
N ILE A 64 -11.55 -0.29 -5.83
CA ILE A 64 -11.26 -0.97 -4.57
C ILE A 64 -9.78 -0.76 -4.20
N ALA A 65 -8.85 -0.94 -5.15
CA ALA A 65 -7.43 -0.68 -4.93
C ALA A 65 -7.17 0.77 -4.47
N TYR A 66 -7.84 1.74 -5.09
CA TYR A 66 -7.78 3.14 -4.69
C TYR A 66 -8.32 3.37 -3.27
N GLY A 67 -9.45 2.75 -2.92
CA GLY A 67 -10.01 2.79 -1.58
C GLY A 67 -9.04 2.25 -0.53
N SER A 68 -8.44 1.08 -0.78
CA SER A 68 -7.43 0.48 0.12
C SER A 68 -6.18 1.36 0.25
N ALA A 69 -5.76 2.05 -0.81
CA ALA A 69 -4.63 2.98 -0.74
C ALA A 69 -4.96 4.22 0.13
N ALA A 70 -6.18 4.75 0.03
CA ALA A 70 -6.63 5.87 0.86
C ALA A 70 -6.75 5.47 2.35
N GLU A 71 -7.25 4.26 2.62
CA GLU A 71 -7.31 3.68 3.97
C GLU A 71 -5.89 3.51 4.55
N LEU A 72 -4.98 2.86 3.81
CA LEU A 72 -3.59 2.70 4.24
C LEU A 72 -2.93 4.05 4.53
N LYS A 73 -3.10 5.05 3.65
CA LYS A 73 -2.54 6.39 3.85
C LYS A 73 -3.02 7.02 5.16
N THR A 74 -4.28 6.83 5.51
CA THR A 74 -4.87 7.31 6.77
C THR A 74 -4.25 6.57 7.96
N GLN A 75 -4.16 5.25 7.88
CA GLN A 75 -3.56 4.42 8.94
C GLN A 75 -2.09 4.78 9.15
N LEU A 76 -1.28 4.93 8.09
CA LEU A 76 0.12 5.36 8.16
C LEU A 76 0.25 6.74 8.83
N TRP A 77 -0.62 7.69 8.48
CA TRP A 77 -0.63 9.01 9.11
C TRP A 77 -0.89 8.93 10.61
N ILE A 78 -1.84 8.10 11.04
CA ILE A 78 -2.11 7.83 12.47
C ILE A 78 -0.91 7.14 13.12
N GLY A 79 -0.35 6.11 12.47
CA GLY A 79 0.81 5.35 12.94
C GLY A 79 2.02 6.25 13.20
N MET A 80 2.30 7.20 12.29
CA MET A 80 3.35 8.21 12.48
C MET A 80 3.06 9.18 13.63
N LYS A 81 1.79 9.48 13.94
CA LYS A 81 1.41 10.36 15.06
C LYS A 81 1.57 9.69 16.43
N ILE A 82 1.43 8.37 16.49
CA ILE A 82 1.58 7.58 17.70
C ILE A 82 2.93 6.87 17.79
N ASN A 83 3.89 7.23 16.92
CA ASN A 83 5.25 6.68 16.85
C ASN A 83 5.32 5.16 16.62
N TYR A 84 4.36 4.60 15.87
CA TYR A 84 4.45 3.22 15.37
C TYR A 84 5.37 3.09 14.17
N ILE A 85 5.46 4.16 13.38
CA ILE A 85 6.30 4.25 12.19
C ILE A 85 7.11 5.52 12.35
N ASP A 86 8.42 5.40 12.26
CA ASP A 86 9.28 6.57 12.29
C ASP A 86 9.01 7.42 11.06
N LYS A 87 8.89 8.74 11.27
CA LYS A 87 8.96 9.64 10.13
C LYS A 87 10.30 9.42 9.47
N VAL A 88 10.31 9.11 8.18
CA VAL A 88 11.53 9.13 7.38
C VAL A 88 12.20 10.46 7.67
N LYS A 89 13.39 10.40 8.28
CA LYS A 89 14.27 11.56 8.33
C LYS A 89 14.61 11.81 6.87
N GLU A 90 13.98 12.81 6.27
CA GLU A 90 14.54 13.41 5.07
C GLU A 90 15.95 13.82 5.47
N ASN A 91 16.94 13.06 5.01
CA ASN A 91 18.25 13.62 4.79
C ASN A 91 17.99 14.68 3.73
N LEU A 92 17.67 15.90 4.18
CA LEU A 92 17.88 17.13 3.43
C LEU A 92 19.38 17.16 3.17
N GLY A 93 19.79 16.36 2.17
CA GLY A 93 21.06 16.50 1.51
C GLY A 93 21.10 17.95 1.10
N SER A 94 22.00 18.68 1.76
CA SER A 94 22.43 20.00 1.35
C SER A 94 22.64 19.94 -0.16
N GLN A 95 21.71 20.51 -0.92
CA GLN A 95 21.97 20.76 -2.33
C GLN A 95 22.99 21.90 -2.39
N PRO A 96 23.99 21.81 -3.26
CA PRO A 96 25.01 22.86 -3.43
C PRO A 96 24.40 24.18 -3.89
#